data_AF-A0A7M4ANQ7-F1
#
_entry.id   AF-A0A7M4ANQ7-F1
#
_cell.length_a   1.000
_cell.length_b   1.000
_cell.length_c   1.000
_cell.angle_alpha   90.00
_cell.angle_beta   90.00
_cell.angle_gamma   90.00
#
_symmetry.space_group_name_H-M   'P 1'
#
loop_
_entity.id
_entity.type
_entity.pdbx_description
1 polymer ?
#
loop_
_entity_poly.entity_id
_entity_poly.type
_entity_poly.pdbx_seq_one_letter_code
_entity_poly.pdbx_strand_id
1 'polypeptide(L)'
;AVQDISAVVKQTTPREVLVRIGHGSPVHRDRLINEILALGYHVEIVNEHRTSAGQSRHAHGSSAVKIAMVAGKPVHEQRRVDASHGELRNLQRISRQQSKGHITISLQTARRITQGVLTMEEALKEAGYDSS
;
A
#
# COMPACT_ATOMS: atom_id res chain seq x y z
N ALA A 1 5.86 7.29 -2.77
CA ALA A 1 6.49 6.28 -1.87
C ALA A 1 7.71 5.64 -2.52
N VAL A 2 7.56 4.75 -3.51
CA VAL A 2 8.72 4.06 -4.11
C VAL A 2 9.65 4.99 -4.90
N GLN A 3 9.08 6.01 -5.55
CA GLN A 3 9.87 7.09 -6.16
C GLN A 3 10.71 7.85 -5.12
N ASP A 4 10.13 8.14 -3.95
CA ASP A 4 10.82 8.84 -2.86
C ASP A 4 11.98 8.00 -2.31
N ILE A 5 11.77 6.69 -2.11
CA ILE A 5 12.84 5.75 -1.71
C ILE A 5 13.97 5.78 -2.73
N SER A 6 13.64 5.69 -4.02
CA SER A 6 14.62 5.72 -5.10
C SER A 6 15.40 7.03 -5.14
N ALA A 7 14.75 8.17 -4.87
CA ALA A 7 15.41 9.47 -4.78
C ALA A 7 16.42 9.52 -3.62
N VAL A 8 16.03 9.04 -2.44
CA VAL A 8 16.90 8.99 -1.25
C VAL A 8 18.10 8.07 -1.50
N VAL A 9 17.89 6.87 -2.05
CA VAL A 9 18.98 5.93 -2.37
C VAL A 9 19.95 6.54 -3.39
N LYS A 10 19.44 7.22 -4.43
CA LYS A 10 20.29 7.91 -5.42
C LYS A 10 21.10 9.04 -4.80
N GLN A 11 20.52 9.79 -3.87
CA GLN A 11 21.21 10.90 -3.21
C GLN A 11 22.26 10.44 -2.20
N THR A 12 22.01 9.33 -1.50
CA THR A 12 22.86 8.86 -0.40
C THR A 12 23.87 7.79 -0.83
N THR A 13 23.66 7.13 -1.97
CA THR A 13 24.52 6.07 -2.53
C THR A 13 24.96 5.04 -1.47
N PRO A 14 24.02 4.43 -0.73
CA PRO A 14 24.35 3.50 0.33
C PRO A 14 24.92 2.20 -0.25
N ARG A 15 25.77 1.51 0.52
CA ARG A 15 26.27 0.17 0.14
C ARG A 15 25.16 -0.88 0.16
N GLU A 16 24.24 -0.76 1.10
CA GLU A 16 23.14 -1.70 1.31
C GLU A 16 21.85 -0.93 1.61
N VAL A 17 20.73 -1.46 1.11
CA VAL A 17 19.39 -0.91 1.32
C VAL A 17 18.50 -2.00 1.89
N LEU A 18 17.96 -1.75 3.08
CA LEU A 18 16.97 -2.59 3.74
C LEU A 18 15.71 -1.77 4.00
N VAL A 19 14.58 -2.24 3.48
CA VAL A 19 13.28 -1.61 3.69
C VAL A 19 12.42 -2.47 4.62
N ARG A 20 12.00 -1.88 5.73
CA ARG A 20 11.09 -2.52 6.70
C ARG A 20 9.67 -2.05 6.50
N ILE A 21 8.74 -2.98 6.36
CA ILE A 21 7.33 -2.70 6.08
C ILE A 21 6.46 -3.28 7.19
N GLY A 22 5.53 -2.44 7.65
CA GLY A 22 4.56 -2.83 8.65
C GLY A 22 3.50 -3.82 8.17
N HIS A 23 2.96 -4.62 9.10
CA HIS A 23 1.94 -5.64 8.80
C HIS A 23 0.49 -5.11 8.67
N GLY A 24 0.25 -3.81 8.91
CA GLY A 24 -1.09 -3.26 9.18
C GLY A 24 -2.09 -3.18 8.01
N SER A 25 -1.65 -3.28 6.76
CA SER A 25 -2.56 -3.35 5.60
C SER A 25 -2.05 -4.37 4.59
N PRO A 26 -2.64 -5.58 4.50
CA PRO A 26 -2.12 -6.66 3.67
C PRO A 26 -1.95 -6.27 2.19
N VAL A 27 -2.96 -5.66 1.57
CA VAL A 27 -2.91 -5.27 0.16
C VAL A 27 -1.81 -4.24 -0.11
N HIS A 28 -1.76 -3.17 0.68
CA HIS A 28 -0.75 -2.11 0.51
C HIS A 28 0.66 -2.63 0.81
N ARG A 29 0.80 -3.45 1.85
CA ARG A 29 2.05 -4.10 2.22
C ARG A 29 2.56 -4.97 1.08
N ASP A 30 1.74 -5.87 0.57
CA ASP A 30 2.18 -6.86 -0.42
C ASP A 30 2.52 -6.19 -1.77
N ARG A 31 1.83 -5.10 -2.15
CA ARG A 31 2.27 -4.26 -3.28
C ARG A 31 3.61 -3.61 -3.04
N LEU A 32 3.79 -2.98 -1.89
CA LEU A 32 5.02 -2.26 -1.57
C LEU A 32 6.22 -3.22 -1.52
N ILE A 33 6.03 -4.42 -0.97
CA ILE A 33 7.01 -5.52 -1.02
C ILE A 33 7.38 -5.81 -2.47
N ASN A 34 6.38 -6.03 -3.33
CA ASN A 34 6.60 -6.39 -4.73
C ASN A 34 7.40 -5.31 -5.48
N GLU A 35 7.01 -4.04 -5.31
CA GLU A 35 7.68 -2.90 -5.93
C GLU A 35 9.13 -2.76 -5.45
N ILE A 36 9.40 -2.95 -4.15
CA ILE A 36 10.75 -2.82 -3.60
C ILE A 36 11.64 -3.99 -4.01
N LEU A 37 11.12 -5.22 -4.01
CA LEU A 37 11.84 -6.39 -4.49
C LEU A 37 12.19 -6.25 -5.98
N ALA A 38 11.29 -5.67 -6.79
CA ALA A 38 11.55 -5.41 -8.20
C ALA A 38 12.67 -4.37 -8.44
N LEU A 39 12.91 -3.48 -7.47
CA LEU A 39 14.06 -2.57 -7.48
C LEU A 39 15.37 -3.24 -7.01
N GLY A 40 15.32 -4.49 -6.55
CA GLY A 40 16.48 -5.24 -6.07
C GLY A 40 16.88 -4.92 -4.63
N TYR A 41 16.03 -4.27 -3.85
CA TYR A 41 16.32 -3.97 -2.43
C TYR A 41 15.82 -5.08 -1.50
N HIS A 42 16.46 -5.22 -0.34
CA HIS A 42 16.05 -6.17 0.68
C HIS A 42 14.81 -5.69 1.43
N VAL A 43 13.91 -6.62 1.75
CA VAL A 43 12.65 -6.32 2.42
C VAL A 43 12.46 -7.18 3.66
N GLU A 44 12.01 -6.55 4.74
CA GLU A 44 11.60 -7.20 5.99
C GLU A 44 10.17 -6.79 6.36
N ILE A 45 9.35 -7.74 6.80
CA ILE A 45 8.04 -7.46 7.38
C ILE A 45 8.14 -7.43 8.89
N VAL A 46 7.71 -6.32 9.47
CA VAL A 46 7.68 -6.14 10.91
C VAL A 46 6.27 -6.39 11.43
N ASN A 47 6.17 -7.23 12.45
CA ASN A 47 4.91 -7.49 13.14
C ASN A 47 4.72 -6.46 14.28
N GLU A 48 3.77 -5.55 14.11
CA GLU A 48 3.44 -4.48 15.07
C GLU A 48 2.24 -4.83 15.95
N HIS A 49 1.78 -6.09 16.00
CA HIS A 49 0.58 -6.51 16.75
C HIS A 49 0.60 -6.17 18.26
N ARG A 50 1.70 -5.62 18.79
CA ARG A 50 1.83 -5.17 20.18
C ARG A 50 1.41 -3.72 20.46
N THR A 51 0.92 -2.91 19.50
CA THR A 51 0.73 -1.46 19.77
C THR A 51 -0.57 -0.81 19.31
N SER A 52 -1.65 -1.55 18.99
CA SER A 52 -2.94 -0.91 18.66
C SER A 52 -3.68 -0.32 19.88
N ALA A 53 -3.15 -0.46 21.10
CA ALA A 53 -3.66 0.25 22.27
C ALA A 53 -3.21 1.72 22.23
N GLY A 54 -4.06 2.60 21.69
CA GLY A 54 -4.06 4.03 22.04
C GLY A 54 -3.21 4.98 21.21
N GLN A 55 -2.80 4.65 19.99
CA GLN A 55 -2.12 5.65 19.13
C GLN A 55 -3.12 6.64 18.51
N SER A 56 -2.93 7.92 18.82
CA SER A 56 -3.61 9.06 18.20
C SER A 56 -3.50 9.02 16.67
N ARG A 57 -4.50 9.59 15.98
CA ARG A 57 -4.61 9.69 14.50
C ARG A 57 -3.41 10.38 13.81
N HIS A 58 -2.47 10.96 14.56
CA HIS A 58 -1.26 11.64 14.05
C HIS A 58 0.05 10.88 14.30
N ALA A 59 0.00 9.60 14.69
CA ALA A 59 1.19 8.86 15.13
C ALA A 59 2.03 8.20 14.00
N HIS A 60 1.76 8.46 12.72
CA HIS A 60 2.38 7.76 11.59
C HIS A 60 3.92 7.77 11.61
N GLY A 61 4.54 8.93 11.91
CA GLY A 61 5.99 9.03 12.03
C GLY A 61 6.55 8.17 13.17
N SER A 62 5.87 8.16 14.33
CA SER A 62 6.29 7.34 15.47
C SER A 62 6.21 5.83 15.17
N SER A 63 5.22 5.40 14.38
CA SER A 63 5.10 4.01 13.95
C SER A 63 6.18 3.66 12.93
N ALA A 64 6.48 4.54 11.97
CA ALA A 64 7.57 4.35 11.01
C ALA A 64 8.94 4.18 11.70
N VAL A 65 9.24 5.01 12.69
CA VAL A 65 10.48 4.88 13.48
C VAL A 65 10.52 3.54 14.21
N LYS A 66 9.42 3.12 14.85
CA LYS A 66 9.37 1.81 15.52
C LYS A 66 9.59 0.65 14.55
N ILE A 67 8.94 0.68 13.39
CA ILE A 67 9.12 -0.34 12.33
C ILE A 67 10.60 -0.39 11.91
N ALA A 68 11.25 0.76 11.74
CA ALA A 68 12.65 0.82 11.37
C ALA A 68 13.59 0.21 12.43
N MET A 69 13.22 0.28 13.72
CA MET A 69 14.06 -0.19 14.84
C MET A 69 13.86 -1.66 15.22
N VAL A 70 12.81 -2.32 14.72
CA VAL A 70 12.48 -3.71 15.06
C VAL A 70 12.87 -4.64 13.91
N ALA A 71 13.59 -5.72 14.21
CA ALA A 71 13.91 -6.74 13.23
C ALA A 71 12.64 -7.40 12.69
N GLY A 72 12.52 -7.48 11.38
CA GLY A 72 11.40 -8.12 10.72
C GLY A 72 11.72 -9.54 10.24
N LYS A 73 10.74 -10.15 9.57
CA LYS A 73 10.93 -11.39 8.82
C LYS A 73 11.33 -11.04 7.38
N PRO A 74 12.46 -11.55 6.86
CA PRO A 74 12.87 -11.26 5.50
C PRO A 74 11.85 -11.82 4.49
N VAL A 75 11.71 -11.12 3.37
CA VAL A 75 10.89 -11.55 2.24
C VAL A 75 11.78 -11.59 1.01
N HIS A 76 11.81 -12.76 0.35
CA HIS A 76 12.67 -13.00 -0.80
C HIS A 76 11.89 -13.12 -2.11
N GLU A 77 10.56 -13.25 -2.02
CA GLU A 77 9.70 -13.59 -3.15
C GLU A 77 8.56 -12.59 -3.28
N GLN A 78 8.16 -12.36 -4.53
CA GLN A 78 6.97 -11.60 -4.87
C GLN A 78 5.72 -12.25 -4.25
N ARG A 79 4.79 -11.41 -3.78
CA ARG A 79 3.55 -11.84 -3.16
C ARG A 79 2.38 -11.67 -4.09
N ARG A 80 1.43 -12.59 -4.01
CA ARG A 80 0.13 -12.41 -4.65
C ARG A 80 -0.66 -11.36 -3.88
N VAL A 81 -1.01 -10.27 -4.55
CA VAL A 81 -1.80 -9.18 -3.98
C VAL A 81 -3.29 -9.53 -4.15
N ASP A 82 -3.88 -10.10 -3.12
CA ASP A 82 -5.31 -10.38 -3.05
C ASP A 82 -5.97 -9.57 -1.94
N ALA A 83 -7.00 -8.81 -2.31
CA ALA A 83 -7.82 -8.11 -1.34
C ALA A 83 -8.92 -9.02 -0.79
N SER A 84 -9.20 -8.84 0.50
CA SER A 84 -10.35 -9.44 1.16
C SER A 84 -11.66 -8.89 0.59
N HIS A 85 -12.76 -9.62 0.81
CA HIS A 85 -14.08 -9.16 0.40
C HIS A 85 -14.44 -7.80 1.03
N GLY A 86 -14.08 -7.58 2.30
CA GLY A 86 -14.31 -6.32 3.00
C GLY A 86 -13.54 -5.15 2.39
N GLU A 87 -12.29 -5.34 1.98
CA GLU A 87 -11.49 -4.31 1.31
C GLU A 87 -12.06 -3.96 -0.06
N LEU A 88 -12.50 -4.96 -0.84
CA LEU A 88 -13.16 -4.74 -2.13
C LEU A 88 -14.46 -3.93 -1.95
N ARG A 89 -15.27 -4.26 -0.95
CA ARG A 89 -16.49 -3.50 -0.61
C ARG A 89 -16.15 -2.08 -0.17
N ASN A 90 -15.07 -1.88 0.58
CA ASN A 90 -14.62 -0.55 0.95
C ASN A 90 -14.21 0.28 -0.27
N LEU A 91 -13.55 -0.32 -1.28
CA LEU A 91 -13.24 0.37 -2.54
C LEU A 91 -14.50 0.77 -3.30
N GLN A 92 -15.51 -0.08 -3.36
CA GLN A 92 -16.81 0.28 -3.94
C GLN A 92 -17.46 1.46 -3.20
N ARG A 93 -17.39 1.47 -1.87
CA ARG A 93 -17.86 2.60 -1.04
C ARG A 93 -17.08 3.89 -1.34
N ILE A 94 -15.76 3.80 -1.46
CA ILE A 94 -14.88 4.94 -1.81
C ILE A 94 -15.21 5.48 -3.19
N SER A 95 -15.36 4.61 -4.20
CA SER A 95 -15.81 4.98 -5.55
C SER A 95 -17.11 5.77 -5.49
N ARG A 96 -18.10 5.26 -4.76
CA ARG A 96 -19.39 5.94 -4.60
C ARG A 96 -19.24 7.29 -3.91
N GLN A 97 -18.37 7.40 -2.91
CA GLN A 97 -18.11 8.66 -2.22
C GLN A 97 -17.42 9.70 -3.13
N GLN A 98 -16.38 9.30 -3.87
CA GLN A 98 -15.64 10.20 -4.77
C GLN A 98 -16.48 10.67 -5.96
N SER A 99 -17.37 9.80 -6.44
CA SER A 99 -18.34 10.13 -7.46
C SER A 99 -19.62 10.79 -6.92
N LYS A 100 -19.61 11.31 -5.68
CA LYS A 100 -20.78 11.98 -5.04
C LYS A 100 -22.08 11.16 -5.09
N GLY A 101 -21.97 9.83 -5.13
CA GLY A 101 -23.10 8.89 -5.18
C GLY A 101 -23.39 8.30 -6.55
N HIS A 102 -22.78 8.82 -7.63
CA HIS A 102 -23.13 8.47 -9.01
C HIS A 102 -22.62 7.10 -9.46
N ILE A 103 -21.40 6.71 -9.07
CA ILE A 103 -20.74 5.50 -9.57
C ILE A 103 -20.29 4.59 -8.43
N THR A 104 -20.73 3.34 -8.49
CA THR A 104 -20.16 2.25 -7.69
C THR A 104 -19.45 1.28 -8.63
N ILE A 105 -18.13 1.26 -8.59
CA ILE A 105 -17.32 0.33 -9.40
C ILE A 105 -17.69 -1.14 -9.15
N SER A 106 -17.49 -1.98 -10.16
CA SER A 106 -17.70 -3.42 -10.03
C SER A 106 -16.66 -4.07 -9.10
N LEU A 107 -16.94 -5.28 -8.60
CA LEU A 107 -15.94 -6.06 -7.85
C LEU A 107 -14.70 -6.39 -8.68
N GLN A 108 -14.85 -6.61 -9.98
CA GLN A 108 -13.74 -6.86 -10.88
C GLN A 108 -12.85 -5.63 -11.05
N THR A 109 -13.45 -4.45 -11.19
CA THR A 109 -12.74 -3.17 -11.22
C THR A 109 -12.04 -2.92 -9.88
N ALA A 110 -12.71 -3.15 -8.75
CA ALA A 110 -12.09 -3.07 -7.44
C ALA A 110 -10.89 -4.02 -7.31
N ARG A 111 -10.96 -5.24 -7.87
CA ARG A 111 -9.81 -6.17 -7.91
C ARG A 111 -8.65 -5.63 -8.73
N ARG A 112 -8.91 -5.08 -9.92
CA ARG A 112 -7.89 -4.43 -10.76
C ARG A 112 -7.20 -3.28 -10.00
N ILE A 113 -7.99 -2.47 -9.30
CA ILE A 113 -7.45 -1.42 -8.42
C ILE A 113 -6.61 -2.05 -7.31
N THR A 114 -7.05 -3.15 -6.69
CA THR A 114 -6.30 -3.83 -5.63
C THR A 114 -4.97 -4.41 -6.09
N GLN A 115 -4.83 -4.70 -7.38
CA GLN A 115 -3.61 -5.23 -7.99
C GLN A 115 -2.70 -4.14 -8.55
N GLY A 116 -3.10 -2.86 -8.47
CA GLY A 116 -2.33 -1.75 -9.03
C GLY A 116 -2.44 -1.62 -10.56
N VAL A 117 -3.36 -2.35 -11.20
CA VAL A 117 -3.60 -2.30 -12.65
C VAL A 117 -4.36 -1.03 -13.05
N LEU A 118 -5.09 -0.43 -12.10
CA LEU A 118 -5.94 0.73 -12.33
C LEU A 118 -5.97 1.59 -11.06
N THR A 119 -6.02 2.90 -11.21
CA THR A 119 -6.28 3.81 -10.10
C THR A 119 -7.79 3.98 -9.89
N MET A 120 -8.19 4.52 -8.73
CA MET A 120 -9.61 4.82 -8.50
C MET A 120 -10.12 5.88 -9.48
N GLU A 121 -9.29 6.87 -9.80
CA GLU A 121 -9.64 7.95 -10.72
C GLU A 121 -9.85 7.41 -12.15
N GLU A 122 -8.92 6.61 -12.66
CA GLU A 122 -9.06 5.96 -13.97
C GLU A 122 -10.29 5.06 -14.00
N ALA A 123 -10.58 4.32 -12.92
CA ALA A 123 -11.76 3.49 -12.83
C ALA A 123 -13.08 4.28 -12.89
N LEU A 124 -13.12 5.45 -12.25
CA LEU A 124 -14.27 6.34 -12.30
C LEU A 124 -14.45 6.94 -13.70
N LYS A 125 -13.35 7.33 -14.34
CA LYS A 125 -13.36 7.83 -15.72
C LYS A 125 -13.80 6.76 -16.72
N GLU A 126 -13.30 5.53 -16.62
CA GLU A 126 -13.73 4.37 -17.42
C GLU A 126 -15.24 4.11 -17.25
N ALA A 127 -15.78 4.38 -16.05
CA ALA A 127 -17.20 4.22 -15.76
C ALA A 127 -18.07 5.42 -16.18
N GLY A 128 -17.47 6.45 -16.79
CA GLY A 128 -18.18 7.64 -17.29
C GLY A 128 -18.39 8.75 -16.27
N TYR A 129 -17.67 8.74 -15.14
CA TYR A 129 -17.63 9.88 -14.23
C TYR A 129 -16.50 10.81 -14.64
N ASP A 130 -16.86 11.96 -15.18
CA ASP A 130 -15.93 13.07 -15.41
C ASP A 130 -16.25 14.15 -14.37
N SER A 131 -15.27 14.52 -13.55
CA SER A 131 -15.43 15.52 -12.49
C SER A 131 -15.26 16.96 -12.98
N SER A 132 -15.29 17.15 -14.30
CA SER A 132 -15.22 18.45 -14.97
C SER A 132 -16.27 19.44 -14.46
#